data_AF-A0A084AUN5-F1
#
_entry.id   AF-A0A084AUN5-F1
#
_cell.length_a   1.000
_cell.length_b   1.000
_cell.length_c   1.000
_cell.angle_alpha   90.00
_cell.angle_beta   90.00
_cell.angle_gamma   90.00
#
_symmetry.space_group_name_H-M   'P 1'
#
loop_
_entity.id
_entity.type
_entity.pdbx_description
1 polymer ?
#
loop_
_entity_poly.entity_id
_entity_poly.type
_entity_poly.pdbx_seq_one_letter_code
_entity_poly.pdbx_strand_id
1 'polypeptide(L)'
;MSGSSHSDFFNLEAMCVGLPDGQLCCSTALIACPGCYLVTYCGTECKASHWEQHKRECPGVKKNLEQLLSRDVSSTATRIPGSCWAPSPAIDVLNIEKNEGVEFDGSLQLLFAGEAGIRHFIYSVANLSSATPLSLRVCITDSSSSFNLARTLLALLILRDPFADPSFIAEVLIQVWYSSKLPMDIYQYLCNHPGQLIDRIAKSYQERFSASSPSWATDLQRVTLSENSWTVNTSLSCADWCKIRAHLVQAPDLDEAGAALIRALDIQKHAEPWQKAVSKMTPARAAGLQKWRSDGLLLPYCHPRVDYRTLNPLFFSQRNNYPAGASEEPLSEWPMELLDNDESPATNDVYGKMFFWLRNLLVKFQKRAREMDLVVHVYPESIDKLTEFHNEGGITFDRVEVGSSWEHGPLITMLSACKLLRHEDENPFATLLTSTRQSVTEIVDSVQKDLKQEKQLLYKKAGTVLDEYAPPLLADERAEMRDIVRRQTGLLLWRNWDRFSEHYMKFSERFKFAADLPLTQDEKETSEKEHDIFTSGFLGLKPKPKNTIRRRWPNRLVHNKKDIPMLQAFNRWLGWPENMPERWFEWKNAGDLTSERFQTLLSHGLTAEAVGEPGEGKSL
;
A
#
# COMPACT_ATOMS: atom_id res chain seq x y z
N MET A 1 -40.74 16.89 8.00
CA MET A 1 -41.01 18.10 7.17
C MET A 1 -39.80 19.01 7.34
N SER A 2 -38.97 19.34 6.37
CA SER A 2 -39.04 19.32 4.90
C SER A 2 -37.78 18.63 4.34
N GLY A 3 -37.94 17.85 3.28
CA GLY A 3 -36.83 17.17 2.59
C GLY A 3 -35.80 18.19 2.11
N SER A 4 -34.60 18.09 2.65
CA SER A 4 -33.38 18.61 2.05
C SER A 4 -33.10 17.73 0.84
N SER A 5 -33.20 18.29 -0.37
CA SER A 5 -32.69 17.68 -1.58
C SER A 5 -31.23 17.29 -1.34
N HIS A 6 -30.95 15.99 -1.18
CA HIS A 6 -29.60 15.49 -1.32
C HIS A 6 -29.17 15.86 -2.73
N SER A 7 -28.22 16.77 -2.75
CA SER A 7 -27.64 17.41 -3.91
C SER A 7 -27.10 16.37 -4.90
N ASP A 8 -27.39 16.51 -6.20
CA ASP A 8 -26.80 15.78 -7.35
C ASP A 8 -25.28 16.00 -7.49
N PHE A 9 -24.56 16.12 -6.39
CA PHE A 9 -23.20 16.62 -6.31
C PHE A 9 -22.26 15.44 -6.05
N PHE A 10 -21.36 15.20 -7.01
CA PHE A 10 -20.36 14.14 -7.04
C PHE A 10 -20.89 12.72 -7.27
N ASN A 11 -21.44 12.50 -8.45
CA ASN A 11 -21.26 11.24 -9.15
C ASN A 11 -20.14 11.49 -10.17
N LEU A 12 -18.88 11.27 -9.78
CA LEU A 12 -17.75 11.45 -10.70
C LEU A 12 -17.89 10.39 -11.80
N GLU A 13 -18.52 10.76 -12.91
CA GLU A 13 -18.50 9.98 -14.14
C GLU A 13 -17.25 10.34 -14.96
N ALA A 14 -16.93 9.53 -15.97
CA ALA A 14 -15.89 9.90 -16.93
C ALA A 14 -16.33 11.16 -17.70
N MET A 15 -15.89 12.33 -17.24
CA MET A 15 -16.38 13.61 -17.74
C MET A 15 -15.69 14.05 -19.03
N CYS A 16 -16.47 14.73 -19.87
CA CYS A 16 -15.97 15.50 -21.00
C CYS A 16 -15.20 16.74 -20.51
N VAL A 17 -14.06 17.04 -21.14
CA VAL A 17 -13.31 18.26 -20.81
C VAL A 17 -13.95 19.56 -21.32
N GLY A 18 -14.80 19.52 -22.34
CA GLY A 18 -15.09 20.74 -23.11
C GLY A 18 -16.43 21.41 -22.84
N LEU A 19 -16.40 22.67 -22.41
CA LEU A 19 -16.83 23.85 -23.18
C LEU A 19 -15.85 25.02 -22.88
N PRO A 20 -15.80 26.10 -23.69
CA PRO A 20 -14.95 27.27 -23.41
C PRO A 20 -15.24 27.87 -22.03
N ASP A 21 -14.29 28.64 -21.49
CA ASP A 21 -14.43 29.43 -20.25
C ASP A 21 -14.51 28.64 -18.93
N GLY A 22 -14.03 27.39 -18.92
CA GLY A 22 -13.89 26.61 -17.69
C GLY A 22 -15.19 26.00 -17.17
N GLN A 23 -16.25 25.96 -17.99
CA GLN A 23 -17.47 25.22 -17.66
C GLN A 23 -17.30 23.71 -17.90
N LEU A 24 -17.74 22.93 -16.92
CA LEU A 24 -17.78 21.47 -16.98
C LEU A 24 -18.88 21.02 -17.94
N CYS A 25 -18.51 20.24 -18.96
CA CYS A 25 -19.49 19.48 -19.71
C CYS A 25 -19.82 18.21 -18.92
N CYS A 26 -20.96 18.22 -18.25
CA CYS A 26 -21.45 17.11 -17.43
C CYS A 26 -21.93 15.88 -18.26
N SER A 27 -21.64 15.84 -19.56
CA SER A 27 -21.96 14.69 -20.41
C SER A 27 -20.89 13.62 -20.29
N THR A 28 -21.32 12.36 -20.26
CA THR A 28 -20.45 11.18 -20.29
C THR A 28 -19.53 11.24 -21.51
N ALA A 29 -18.24 11.04 -21.28
CA ALA A 29 -17.26 11.09 -22.36
C ALA A 29 -17.30 9.82 -23.22
N LEU A 30 -17.17 9.99 -24.54
CA LEU A 30 -17.26 8.91 -25.53
C LEU A 30 -16.00 8.79 -26.39
N ILE A 31 -15.21 9.86 -26.49
CA ILE A 31 -14.10 9.97 -27.45
C ILE A 31 -12.83 10.38 -26.70
N ALA A 32 -11.80 9.55 -26.73
CA ALA A 32 -10.47 9.92 -26.26
C ALA A 32 -9.66 10.69 -27.32
N CYS A 33 -8.72 11.52 -26.86
CA CYS A 33 -7.69 12.10 -27.70
C CYS A 33 -6.81 10.96 -28.28
N PRO A 34 -6.72 10.83 -29.62
CA PRO A 34 -5.98 9.72 -30.24
C PRO A 34 -4.46 9.82 -30.08
N GLY A 35 -3.95 10.99 -29.63
CA GLY A 35 -2.53 11.19 -29.38
C GLY A 35 -2.10 10.71 -27.99
N CYS A 36 -2.74 11.20 -26.93
CA CYS A 36 -2.34 10.90 -25.56
C CYS A 36 -3.21 9.84 -24.86
N TYR A 37 -4.48 9.70 -25.23
CA TYR A 37 -5.49 8.93 -24.51
C TYR A 37 -5.64 9.30 -23.02
N LEU A 38 -5.24 10.52 -22.64
CA LEU A 38 -5.45 11.09 -21.30
C LEU A 38 -6.68 11.98 -21.23
N VAL A 39 -7.14 12.48 -22.39
CA VAL A 39 -8.24 13.45 -22.49
C VAL A 39 -9.42 12.87 -23.23
N THR A 40 -10.61 13.10 -22.69
CA THR A 40 -11.86 12.55 -23.20
C THR A 40 -12.92 13.64 -23.44
N TYR A 41 -13.77 13.40 -24.43
CA TYR A 41 -14.79 14.33 -24.90
C TYR A 41 -16.11 13.58 -25.10
N CYS A 42 -17.25 14.22 -24.82
CA CYS A 42 -18.58 13.67 -25.14
C CYS A 42 -18.86 13.70 -26.65
N GLY A 43 -18.24 14.62 -27.40
CA GLY A 43 -18.47 14.78 -28.83
C GLY A 43 -17.40 15.62 -29.53
N THR A 44 -17.53 15.73 -30.85
CA THR A 44 -16.59 16.47 -31.71
C THR A 44 -16.55 17.96 -31.44
N GLU A 45 -17.65 18.56 -31.00
CA GLU A 45 -17.75 19.98 -30.68
C GLU A 45 -16.87 20.35 -29.47
N CYS A 46 -17.02 19.60 -28.38
CA CYS A 46 -16.20 19.76 -27.17
C CYS A 46 -14.72 19.51 -27.46
N LYS A 47 -14.42 18.54 -28.32
CA LYS A 47 -13.05 18.29 -28.80
C LYS A 47 -12.51 19.49 -29.57
N ALA A 48 -13.26 20.03 -30.54
CA ALA A 48 -12.85 21.16 -31.35
C ALA A 48 -12.61 22.41 -30.49
N SER A 49 -13.49 22.66 -29.51
CA SER A 49 -13.38 23.77 -28.57
C SER A 49 -12.09 23.71 -27.73
N HIS A 50 -11.76 22.55 -27.15
CA HIS A 50 -10.57 22.38 -26.32
C HIS A 50 -9.26 22.18 -27.12
N TRP A 51 -9.35 21.82 -28.41
CA TRP A 51 -8.20 21.37 -29.20
C TRP A 51 -7.05 22.38 -29.26
N GLU A 52 -7.35 23.67 -29.40
CA GLU A 52 -6.33 24.71 -29.53
C GLU A 52 -5.42 24.84 -28.30
N GLN A 53 -6.00 24.63 -27.11
CA GLN A 53 -5.28 24.54 -25.85
C GLN A 53 -4.58 23.18 -25.75
N HIS A 54 -5.33 22.09 -25.93
CA HIS A 54 -4.82 20.74 -25.72
C HIS A 54 -3.63 20.39 -26.62
N LYS A 55 -3.64 20.77 -27.90
CA LYS A 55 -2.60 20.38 -28.87
C LYS A 55 -1.20 20.84 -28.47
N ARG A 56 -1.10 21.93 -27.70
CA ARG A 56 0.18 22.48 -27.21
C ARG A 56 0.72 21.65 -26.05
N GLU A 57 -0.17 21.17 -25.19
CA GLU A 57 0.15 20.46 -23.94
C GLU A 57 0.01 18.93 -24.09
N CYS A 58 -0.46 18.43 -25.23
CA CYS A 58 -0.72 17.01 -25.45
C CYS A 58 0.58 16.20 -25.38
N PRO A 59 0.72 15.26 -24.41
CA PRO A 59 1.95 14.51 -24.25
C PRO A 59 2.16 13.46 -25.34
N GLY A 60 1.13 13.14 -26.14
CA GLY A 60 1.24 12.25 -27.29
C GLY A 60 2.07 12.83 -28.46
N VAL A 61 2.44 14.11 -28.39
CA VAL A 61 3.26 14.78 -29.40
C VAL A 61 4.74 14.65 -29.05
N LYS A 62 5.57 14.07 -29.96
CA LYS A 62 6.99 13.74 -29.72
C LYS A 62 7.82 14.88 -29.07
N LYS A 63 7.61 16.13 -29.50
CA LYS A 63 8.32 17.32 -28.98
C LYS A 63 8.14 17.54 -27.48
N ASN A 64 7.02 17.09 -26.91
CA ASN A 64 6.74 17.25 -25.49
C ASN A 64 7.51 16.23 -24.62
N LEU A 65 7.89 15.06 -25.15
CA LEU A 65 8.70 14.09 -24.40
C LEU A 65 10.13 14.62 -24.16
N GLU A 66 10.74 15.23 -25.17
CA GLU A 66 12.07 15.88 -25.03
C GLU A 66 12.01 17.03 -24.04
N GLN A 67 10.93 17.83 -24.05
CA GLN A 67 10.69 18.88 -23.05
C GLN A 67 10.47 18.34 -21.63
N LEU A 68 9.82 17.18 -21.48
CA LEU A 68 9.66 16.53 -20.18
C LEU A 68 11.00 16.04 -19.64
N LEU A 69 11.89 15.55 -20.52
CA LEU A 69 13.24 15.09 -20.18
C LEU A 69 14.20 16.27 -19.87
N SER A 70 14.04 17.40 -20.55
CA SER A 70 14.89 18.59 -20.37
C SER A 70 14.54 19.44 -19.14
N ARG A 71 13.45 19.13 -18.42
CA ARG A 71 13.14 19.79 -17.14
C ARG A 71 14.11 19.28 -16.08
N ASP A 72 15.15 20.07 -15.89
CA ASP A 72 16.23 19.81 -14.94
C ASP A 72 15.71 20.03 -13.51
N VAL A 73 15.20 18.97 -12.90
CA VAL A 73 15.03 18.90 -11.45
C VAL A 73 16.22 18.10 -10.95
N SER A 74 17.33 18.81 -10.71
CA SER A 74 18.51 18.26 -10.05
C SER A 74 18.06 17.56 -8.77
N SER A 75 18.14 16.25 -8.77
CA SER A 75 17.76 15.39 -7.66
C SER A 75 18.86 14.34 -7.55
N THR A 76 19.78 14.58 -6.61
CA THR A 76 20.84 13.66 -6.19
C THR A 76 20.33 12.63 -5.18
N ALA A 77 19.01 12.44 -5.07
CA ALA A 77 18.41 11.61 -4.04
C ALA A 77 18.71 10.12 -4.29
N THR A 78 19.57 9.55 -3.47
CA THR A 78 19.45 8.15 -3.06
C THR A 78 18.13 8.02 -2.30
N ARG A 79 17.25 7.13 -2.76
CA ARG A 79 15.96 6.85 -2.13
C ARG A 79 16.21 6.49 -0.66
N ILE A 80 15.82 7.34 0.27
CA ILE A 80 15.91 7.06 1.71
C ILE A 80 14.69 6.20 2.08
N PRO A 81 14.85 5.09 2.82
CA PRO A 81 13.73 4.27 3.30
C PRO A 81 12.74 5.09 4.14
N GLY A 82 11.45 4.73 4.08
CA GLY A 82 10.39 5.34 4.91
C GLY A 82 9.32 6.11 4.12
N SER A 83 8.66 5.46 3.16
CA SER A 83 7.48 6.01 2.46
C SER A 83 6.24 5.92 3.34
N CYS A 84 5.30 6.86 3.22
CA CYS A 84 4.00 6.75 3.88
C CYS A 84 3.06 5.74 3.21
N TRP A 85 3.38 5.32 1.98
CA TRP A 85 2.60 4.35 1.23
C TRP A 85 3.14 2.95 1.46
N ALA A 86 2.24 1.98 1.61
CA ALA A 86 2.65 0.60 1.70
C ALA A 86 3.44 0.18 0.45
N PRO A 87 4.58 -0.52 0.61
CA PRO A 87 5.38 -0.93 -0.53
C PRO A 87 4.65 -1.99 -1.36
N SER A 88 3.85 -2.84 -0.72
CA SER A 88 3.18 -4.00 -1.30
C SER A 88 1.72 -3.71 -1.67
N PRO A 89 1.23 -4.23 -2.81
CA PRO A 89 -0.17 -4.05 -3.18
C PRO A 89 -1.11 -4.85 -2.26
N ALA A 90 -2.35 -4.39 -2.12
CA ALA A 90 -3.41 -5.17 -1.51
C ALA A 90 -3.53 -6.55 -2.17
N ILE A 91 -3.84 -7.55 -1.33
CA ILE A 91 -4.01 -8.95 -1.72
C ILE A 91 -5.25 -9.48 -1.03
N ASP A 92 -5.88 -10.48 -1.65
CA ASP A 92 -6.97 -11.22 -1.04
C ASP A 92 -6.35 -12.22 -0.05
N VAL A 93 -6.34 -11.83 1.22
CA VAL A 93 -5.79 -12.64 2.33
C VAL A 93 -6.76 -13.77 2.71
N LEU A 94 -8.04 -13.63 2.39
CA LEU A 94 -9.05 -14.65 2.64
C LEU A 94 -8.86 -15.81 1.67
N ASN A 95 -8.93 -15.52 0.37
CA ASN A 95 -8.83 -16.48 -0.74
C ASN A 95 -9.67 -17.75 -0.47
N ILE A 96 -10.88 -17.54 0.06
CA ILE A 96 -11.78 -18.58 0.59
C ILE A 96 -12.07 -19.64 -0.46
N GLU A 97 -12.35 -19.24 -1.71
CA GLU A 97 -12.74 -20.17 -2.77
C GLU A 97 -11.73 -21.31 -3.00
N LYS A 98 -10.44 -21.05 -2.78
CA LYS A 98 -9.37 -22.05 -2.97
C LYS A 98 -8.96 -22.76 -1.68
N ASN A 99 -9.28 -22.18 -0.52
CA ASN A 99 -8.90 -22.71 0.77
C ASN A 99 -10.11 -23.45 1.37
N GLU A 100 -11.02 -22.73 2.03
CA GLU A 100 -12.20 -23.30 2.69
C GLU A 100 -13.30 -23.76 1.70
N GLY A 101 -13.34 -23.19 0.49
CA GLY A 101 -14.32 -23.50 -0.56
C GLY A 101 -15.46 -22.48 -0.65
N VAL A 102 -16.14 -22.46 -1.80
CA VAL A 102 -17.19 -21.46 -2.12
C VAL A 102 -18.42 -21.52 -1.20
N GLU A 103 -18.71 -22.69 -0.63
CA GLU A 103 -19.85 -22.95 0.26
C GLU A 103 -19.52 -22.72 1.75
N PHE A 104 -18.34 -22.20 2.07
CA PHE A 104 -17.95 -21.99 3.46
C PHE A 104 -18.80 -20.91 4.13
N ASP A 105 -19.50 -21.26 5.20
CA ASP A 105 -20.41 -20.40 5.97
C ASP A 105 -19.95 -20.17 7.44
N GLY A 106 -18.69 -20.52 7.72
CA GLY A 106 -18.13 -20.47 9.07
C GLY A 106 -17.67 -19.07 9.50
N SER A 107 -16.82 -19.04 10.53
CA SER A 107 -16.18 -17.82 11.02
C SER A 107 -14.68 -17.86 10.82
N LEU A 108 -14.09 -16.74 10.39
CA LEU A 108 -12.65 -16.58 10.26
C LEU A 108 -12.16 -15.38 11.06
N GLN A 109 -11.00 -15.55 11.67
CA GLN A 109 -10.29 -14.51 12.40
C GLN A 109 -9.06 -14.07 11.60
N LEU A 110 -8.97 -12.78 11.30
CA LEU A 110 -7.89 -12.18 10.50
C LEU A 110 -7.08 -11.22 11.36
N LEU A 111 -5.77 -11.25 11.21
CA LEU A 111 -4.84 -10.27 11.78
C LEU A 111 -4.05 -9.62 10.65
N PHE A 112 -4.19 -8.31 10.53
CA PHE A 112 -3.35 -7.47 9.69
C PHE A 112 -2.39 -6.69 10.59
N ALA A 113 -1.17 -7.22 10.69
CA ALA A 113 -0.09 -6.70 11.50
C ALA A 113 0.98 -5.92 10.71
N GLY A 114 0.79 -5.82 9.38
CA GLY A 114 1.61 -5.01 8.50
C GLY A 114 1.12 -3.56 8.36
N GLU A 115 1.96 -2.71 7.80
CA GLU A 115 1.62 -1.33 7.48
C GLU A 115 0.42 -1.22 6.55
N ALA A 116 -0.51 -0.32 6.91
CA ALA A 116 -1.74 -0.07 6.17
C ALA A 116 -2.56 -1.36 5.92
N GLY A 117 -2.69 -2.23 6.92
CA GLY A 117 -3.42 -3.50 6.81
C GLY A 117 -4.86 -3.38 6.28
N ILE A 118 -5.49 -2.21 6.45
CA ILE A 118 -6.85 -1.94 5.99
C ILE A 118 -7.08 -2.14 4.49
N ARG A 119 -6.09 -1.86 3.62
CA ARG A 119 -6.23 -2.10 2.17
C ARG A 119 -6.34 -3.60 1.85
N HIS A 120 -5.62 -4.46 2.57
CA HIS A 120 -5.75 -5.91 2.45
C HIS A 120 -7.14 -6.38 2.90
N PHE A 121 -7.63 -5.85 4.02
CA PHE A 121 -8.97 -6.13 4.51
C PHE A 121 -10.05 -5.76 3.50
N ILE A 122 -10.02 -4.52 2.99
CA ILE A 122 -10.98 -4.02 1.99
C ILE A 122 -10.95 -4.87 0.74
N TYR A 123 -9.75 -5.15 0.21
CA TYR A 123 -9.59 -5.93 -1.00
C TYR A 123 -10.07 -7.37 -0.84
N SER A 124 -9.82 -8.01 0.30
CA SER A 124 -10.27 -9.37 0.60
C SER A 124 -11.80 -9.45 0.67
N VAL A 125 -12.44 -8.55 1.42
CA VAL A 125 -13.90 -8.52 1.56
C VAL A 125 -14.59 -8.15 0.25
N ALA A 126 -14.04 -7.19 -0.51
CA ALA A 126 -14.58 -6.82 -1.81
C ALA A 126 -14.50 -7.98 -2.81
N ASN A 127 -13.53 -8.89 -2.70
CA ASN A 127 -13.40 -10.03 -3.61
C ASN A 127 -14.26 -11.24 -3.23
N LEU A 128 -14.97 -11.20 -2.10
CA LEU A 128 -15.92 -12.26 -1.73
C LEU A 128 -17.10 -12.36 -2.71
N SER A 129 -17.51 -13.60 -2.97
CA SER A 129 -18.74 -13.92 -3.69
C SER A 129 -19.97 -13.42 -2.93
N SER A 130 -21.08 -13.14 -3.62
CA SER A 130 -22.32 -12.63 -2.97
C SER A 130 -23.09 -13.67 -2.19
N ALA A 131 -22.77 -14.94 -2.38
CA ALA A 131 -23.53 -16.04 -1.81
C ALA A 131 -22.93 -16.56 -0.50
N THR A 132 -21.81 -16.01 -0.01
CA THR A 132 -21.06 -16.57 1.12
C THR A 132 -21.50 -15.93 2.45
N PRO A 133 -22.35 -16.58 3.27
CA PRO A 133 -22.72 -16.08 4.60
C PRO A 133 -21.56 -16.31 5.57
N LEU A 134 -20.64 -15.35 5.65
CA LEU A 134 -19.41 -15.45 6.43
C LEU A 134 -19.45 -14.56 7.68
N SER A 135 -18.91 -15.03 8.80
CA SER A 135 -18.62 -14.17 9.96
C SER A 135 -17.14 -13.84 10.02
N LEU A 136 -16.80 -12.55 10.07
CA LEU A 136 -15.42 -12.09 10.14
C LEU A 136 -15.13 -11.37 11.45
N ARG A 137 -14.02 -11.77 12.09
CA ARG A 137 -13.38 -11.02 13.18
C ARG A 137 -12.02 -10.57 12.68
N VAL A 138 -11.80 -9.27 12.63
CA VAL A 138 -10.60 -8.69 12.04
C VAL A 138 -9.89 -7.86 13.10
N CYS A 139 -8.60 -8.06 13.28
CA CYS A 139 -7.73 -7.19 14.05
C CYS A 139 -6.77 -6.49 13.09
N ILE A 140 -6.69 -5.17 13.16
CA ILE A 140 -5.74 -4.34 12.40
C ILE A 140 -4.85 -3.64 13.42
N THR A 141 -3.55 -3.86 13.32
CA THR A 141 -2.57 -3.17 14.16
C THR A 141 -1.89 -2.06 13.36
N ASP A 142 -1.88 -0.83 13.89
CA ASP A 142 -1.20 0.31 13.26
C ASP A 142 -0.29 1.00 14.29
N SER A 143 0.88 0.41 14.51
CA SER A 143 1.87 0.91 15.48
C SER A 143 2.93 1.84 14.90
N SER A 144 3.15 1.78 13.58
CA SER A 144 4.26 2.48 12.92
C SER A 144 4.08 4.00 12.88
N SER A 145 2.84 4.48 12.81
CA SER A 145 2.55 5.92 12.75
C SER A 145 1.11 6.26 13.12
N SER A 146 0.95 7.34 13.88
CA SER A 146 -0.37 7.93 14.15
C SER A 146 -1.14 8.34 12.88
N PHE A 147 -0.44 8.57 11.76
CA PHE A 147 -1.05 8.84 10.46
C PHE A 147 -1.76 7.60 9.91
N ASN A 148 -1.12 6.43 9.96
CA ASN A 148 -1.72 5.16 9.51
C ASN A 148 -2.90 4.77 10.41
N LEU A 149 -2.73 4.92 11.72
CA LEU A 149 -3.81 4.69 12.67
C LEU A 149 -5.03 5.59 12.40
N ALA A 150 -4.80 6.88 12.13
CA ALA A 150 -5.87 7.82 11.75
C ALA A 150 -6.52 7.44 10.41
N ARG A 151 -5.73 7.07 9.39
CA ARG A 151 -6.23 6.58 8.09
C ARG A 151 -7.14 5.38 8.23
N THR A 152 -6.72 4.38 9.01
CA THR A 152 -7.46 3.14 9.26
C THR A 152 -8.77 3.45 9.97
N LEU A 153 -8.72 4.20 11.08
CA LEU A 153 -9.95 4.51 11.83
C LEU A 153 -10.92 5.35 10.99
N LEU A 154 -10.45 6.39 10.31
CA LEU A 154 -11.29 7.23 9.46
C LEU A 154 -11.95 6.44 8.35
N ALA A 155 -11.20 5.56 7.69
CA ALA A 155 -11.76 4.70 6.64
C ALA A 155 -12.89 3.80 7.18
N LEU A 156 -12.70 3.17 8.34
CA LEU A 156 -13.74 2.35 8.95
C LEU A 156 -14.99 3.17 9.32
N LEU A 157 -14.80 4.40 9.84
CA LEU A 157 -15.92 5.28 10.19
C LEU A 157 -16.67 5.80 8.96
N ILE A 158 -15.94 6.18 7.90
CA ILE A 158 -16.49 6.72 6.65
C ILE A 158 -17.23 5.60 5.89
N LEU A 159 -16.61 4.43 5.71
CA LEU A 159 -17.20 3.32 4.95
C LEU A 159 -18.45 2.72 5.63
N ARG A 160 -18.56 2.85 6.95
CA ARG A 160 -19.71 2.37 7.72
C ARG A 160 -20.90 3.31 7.68
N ASP A 161 -20.74 4.55 7.24
CA ASP A 161 -21.84 5.52 7.22
C ASP A 161 -23.07 4.94 6.48
N PRO A 162 -24.21 4.74 7.17
CA PRO A 162 -25.39 4.13 6.58
C PRO A 162 -26.28 5.15 5.85
N PHE A 163 -26.04 6.46 6.04
CA PHE A 163 -26.96 7.51 5.59
C PHE A 163 -26.56 8.13 4.25
N ALA A 164 -25.34 7.87 3.78
CA ALA A 164 -24.80 8.45 2.57
C ALA A 164 -24.79 7.44 1.41
N ASP A 165 -24.82 7.96 0.17
CA ASP A 165 -24.67 7.14 -1.03
C ASP A 165 -23.30 6.41 -1.01
N PRO A 166 -23.24 5.08 -1.26
CA PRO A 166 -21.99 4.34 -1.23
C PRO A 166 -20.92 4.86 -2.18
N SER A 167 -21.33 5.43 -3.33
CA SER A 167 -20.38 6.00 -4.30
C SER A 167 -19.79 7.30 -3.77
N PHE A 168 -20.62 8.17 -3.20
CA PHE A 168 -20.13 9.37 -2.50
C PHE A 168 -19.15 9.02 -1.38
N ILE A 169 -19.48 8.03 -0.54
CA ILE A 169 -18.60 7.57 0.55
C ILE A 169 -17.26 7.03 0.02
N ALA A 170 -17.28 6.30 -1.09
CA ALA A 170 -16.07 5.82 -1.73
C ALA A 170 -15.20 6.98 -2.23
N GLU A 171 -15.81 7.98 -2.87
CA GLU A 171 -15.11 9.17 -3.37
C GLU A 171 -14.54 10.01 -2.23
N VAL A 172 -15.29 10.24 -1.15
CA VAL A 172 -14.81 10.90 0.08
C VAL A 172 -13.57 10.20 0.60
N LEU A 173 -13.61 8.88 0.75
CA LEU A 173 -12.47 8.13 1.28
C LEU A 173 -11.24 8.25 0.39
N ILE A 174 -11.40 8.13 -0.94
CA ILE A 174 -10.31 8.27 -1.91
C ILE A 174 -9.65 9.65 -1.78
N GLN A 175 -10.45 10.73 -1.69
CA GLN A 175 -9.92 12.08 -1.55
C GLN A 175 -9.23 12.28 -0.20
N VAL A 176 -9.81 11.80 0.91
CA VAL A 176 -9.22 11.87 2.24
C VAL A 176 -7.90 11.10 2.32
N TRP A 177 -7.83 9.92 1.70
CA TRP A 177 -6.62 9.10 1.70
C TRP A 177 -5.49 9.61 0.81
N TYR A 178 -5.80 10.19 -0.34
CA TYR A 178 -4.76 10.39 -1.36
C TYR A 178 -4.59 11.84 -1.79
N SER A 179 -5.62 12.67 -1.67
CA SER A 179 -5.52 14.05 -2.14
C SER A 179 -5.02 14.97 -1.03
N SER A 180 -3.99 15.75 -1.35
CA SER A 180 -3.40 16.76 -0.46
C SER A 180 -4.35 17.93 -0.18
N LYS A 181 -5.35 18.13 -1.05
CA LYS A 181 -6.41 19.12 -0.88
C LYS A 181 -7.77 18.45 -1.07
N LEU A 182 -8.79 19.01 -0.44
CA LEU A 182 -10.16 18.55 -0.44
C LEU A 182 -11.08 19.66 -0.98
N PRO A 183 -12.18 19.28 -1.64
CA PRO A 183 -13.37 20.11 -1.79
C PRO A 183 -13.97 20.48 -0.42
N MET A 184 -14.66 21.62 -0.35
CA MET A 184 -15.20 22.15 0.92
C MET A 184 -16.28 21.23 1.53
N ASP A 185 -17.12 20.63 0.71
CA ASP A 185 -18.14 19.66 1.10
C ASP A 185 -17.54 18.39 1.70
N ILE A 186 -16.50 17.82 1.08
CA ILE A 186 -15.77 16.66 1.63
C ILE A 186 -15.11 17.02 2.97
N TYR A 187 -14.52 18.21 3.07
CA TYR A 187 -13.96 18.70 4.33
C TYR A 187 -15.04 18.86 5.43
N GLN A 188 -16.19 19.47 5.08
CA GLN A 188 -17.31 19.61 6.01
C GLN A 188 -17.87 18.24 6.44
N TYR A 189 -17.98 17.28 5.52
CA TYR A 189 -18.38 15.91 5.83
C TYR A 189 -17.41 15.28 6.85
N LEU A 190 -16.10 15.37 6.60
CA LEU A 190 -15.05 14.85 7.47
C LEU A 190 -15.12 15.46 8.88
N CYS A 191 -15.27 16.79 8.98
CA CYS A 191 -15.40 17.46 10.27
C CYS A 191 -16.68 17.09 11.01
N ASN A 192 -17.81 17.05 10.30
CA ASN A 192 -19.13 16.90 10.90
C ASN A 192 -19.49 15.46 11.28
N HIS A 193 -18.96 14.45 10.58
CA HIS A 193 -19.30 13.05 10.81
C HIS A 193 -18.23 12.34 11.66
N PRO A 194 -17.12 11.82 11.09
CA PRO A 194 -16.10 11.15 11.90
C PRO A 194 -15.40 12.12 12.86
N GLY A 195 -15.19 13.39 12.48
CA GLY A 195 -14.53 14.39 13.31
C GLY A 195 -15.27 14.68 14.61
N GLN A 196 -16.57 14.95 14.57
CA GLN A 196 -17.35 15.17 15.79
C GLN A 196 -17.40 13.95 16.71
N LEU A 197 -17.43 12.73 16.15
CA LEU A 197 -17.36 11.50 16.95
C LEU A 197 -16.02 11.39 17.67
N ILE A 198 -14.91 11.56 16.94
CA ILE A 198 -13.55 11.51 17.48
C ILE A 198 -13.36 12.60 18.55
N ASP A 199 -13.85 13.81 18.30
CA ASP A 199 -13.78 14.93 19.25
C ASP A 199 -14.52 14.62 20.56
N ARG A 200 -15.72 14.04 20.48
CA ARG A 200 -16.50 13.65 21.66
C ARG A 200 -15.78 12.57 22.48
N ILE A 201 -15.27 11.53 21.80
CA ILE A 201 -14.53 10.45 22.46
C ILE A 201 -13.27 11.02 23.11
N ALA A 202 -12.43 11.73 22.34
CA ALA A 202 -11.20 12.31 22.85
C ALA A 202 -11.48 13.19 24.10
N LYS A 203 -12.39 14.17 24.02
CA LYS A 203 -12.74 15.05 25.15
C LYS A 203 -13.17 14.27 26.39
N SER A 204 -14.03 13.25 26.23
CA SER A 204 -14.48 12.42 27.36
C SER A 204 -13.33 11.70 28.07
N TYR A 205 -12.25 11.39 27.36
CA TYR A 205 -11.05 10.82 27.96
C TYR A 205 -10.16 11.89 28.58
N GLN A 206 -10.03 13.07 27.96
CA GLN A 206 -9.26 14.17 28.53
C GLN A 206 -9.82 14.64 29.87
N GLU A 207 -11.13 14.52 30.07
CA GLU A 207 -11.79 14.80 31.36
C GLU A 207 -11.51 13.74 32.44
N ARG A 208 -11.20 12.51 32.04
CA ARG A 208 -10.97 11.37 32.95
C ARG A 208 -9.50 11.18 33.33
N PHE A 209 -8.58 11.54 32.43
CA PHE A 209 -7.15 11.33 32.61
C PHE A 209 -6.42 12.68 32.61
N SER A 210 -5.55 12.91 33.58
CA SER A 210 -4.61 14.04 33.49
C SER A 210 -3.50 13.70 32.49
N ALA A 211 -3.12 14.64 31.62
CA ALA A 211 -1.97 14.48 30.72
C ALA A 211 -0.63 14.26 31.45
N SER A 212 -0.57 14.57 32.74
CA SER A 212 0.59 14.28 33.60
C SER A 212 0.64 12.84 34.15
N SER A 213 -0.41 12.03 33.95
CA SER A 213 -0.45 10.64 34.39
C SER A 213 0.20 9.72 33.35
N PRO A 214 1.10 8.79 33.73
CA PRO A 214 1.64 7.79 32.81
C PRO A 214 0.55 6.95 32.12
N SER A 215 -0.58 6.70 32.80
CA SER A 215 -1.73 5.97 32.24
C SER A 215 -2.35 6.65 31.02
N TRP A 216 -2.13 7.95 30.82
CA TRP A 216 -2.63 8.69 29.66
C TRP A 216 -2.21 8.05 28.31
N ALA A 217 -0.99 7.51 28.27
CA ALA A 217 -0.37 6.97 27.06
C ALA A 217 -0.38 5.44 27.01
N THR A 218 -0.60 4.76 28.13
CA THR A 218 -0.47 3.29 28.22
C THR A 218 -1.77 2.57 28.56
N ASP A 219 -2.77 3.27 29.11
CA ASP A 219 -4.05 2.66 29.47
C ASP A 219 -4.96 2.56 28.25
N LEU A 220 -4.93 1.39 27.59
CA LEU A 220 -5.76 1.09 26.43
C LEU A 220 -7.20 0.82 26.87
N GLN A 221 -8.13 1.63 26.35
CA GLN A 221 -9.53 1.50 26.70
C GLN A 221 -10.34 1.08 25.48
N ARG A 222 -11.32 0.20 25.72
CA ARG A 222 -12.19 -0.30 24.68
C ARG A 222 -13.30 0.69 24.37
N VAL A 223 -13.43 1.08 23.10
CA VAL A 223 -14.62 1.76 22.57
C VAL A 223 -15.25 0.87 21.53
N THR A 224 -16.55 0.62 21.65
CA THR A 224 -17.34 -0.17 20.72
C THR A 224 -18.31 0.74 19.97
N LEU A 225 -18.18 0.76 18.66
CA LEU A 225 -18.99 1.53 17.74
C LEU A 225 -19.73 0.53 16.85
N SER A 226 -20.99 0.23 17.18
CA SER A 226 -21.80 -0.74 16.44
C SER A 226 -22.82 -0.01 15.57
N GLU A 227 -22.91 -0.41 14.31
CA GLU A 227 -23.96 0.02 13.38
C GLU A 227 -24.42 -1.21 12.59
N ASN A 228 -25.67 -1.64 12.79
CA ASN A 228 -26.21 -2.88 12.20
C ASN A 228 -25.30 -4.11 12.46
N SER A 229 -24.96 -4.89 11.43
CA SER A 229 -24.08 -6.08 11.52
C SER A 229 -22.59 -5.76 11.48
N TRP A 230 -22.20 -4.48 11.42
CA TRP A 230 -20.81 -4.04 11.37
C TRP A 230 -20.40 -3.30 12.65
N THR A 231 -19.58 -3.97 13.45
CA THR A 231 -19.00 -3.41 14.68
C THR A 231 -17.54 -3.02 14.49
N VAL A 232 -17.19 -1.81 14.95
CA VAL A 232 -15.81 -1.36 15.07
C VAL A 232 -15.46 -1.23 16.55
N ASN A 233 -14.52 -2.03 17.01
CA ASN A 233 -13.91 -1.95 18.32
C ASN A 233 -12.56 -1.23 18.21
N THR A 234 -12.20 -0.46 19.22
CA THR A 234 -10.86 0.15 19.33
C THR A 234 -10.31 -0.13 20.71
N SER A 235 -9.02 -0.41 20.84
CA SER A 235 -8.31 -0.39 22.13
C SER A 235 -7.27 0.72 22.11
N LEU A 236 -7.68 1.96 22.37
CA LEU A 236 -6.84 3.14 22.20
C LEU A 236 -6.64 3.86 23.53
N SER A 237 -5.42 4.38 23.74
CA SER A 237 -5.14 5.25 24.88
C SER A 237 -5.73 6.65 24.65
N CYS A 238 -5.78 7.47 25.70
CA CYS A 238 -6.16 8.87 25.55
C CYS A 238 -5.18 9.63 24.63
N ALA A 239 -3.88 9.31 24.73
CA ALA A 239 -2.86 9.87 23.85
C ALA A 239 -3.15 9.56 22.38
N ASP A 240 -3.60 8.35 22.05
CA ASP A 240 -3.87 7.97 20.66
C ASP A 240 -5.09 8.68 20.11
N TRP A 241 -6.18 8.79 20.88
CA TRP A 241 -7.33 9.61 20.50
C TRP A 241 -6.95 11.08 20.25
N CYS A 242 -6.06 11.65 21.07
CA CYS A 242 -5.57 13.01 20.88
C CYS A 242 -4.69 13.15 19.62
N LYS A 243 -3.84 12.16 19.32
CA LYS A 243 -3.03 12.13 18.09
C LYS A 243 -3.93 12.03 16.86
N ILE A 244 -4.91 11.13 16.85
CA ILE A 244 -5.89 10.97 15.75
C ILE A 244 -6.68 12.27 15.56
N ARG A 245 -7.16 12.87 16.65
CA ARG A 245 -7.84 14.16 16.62
C ARG A 245 -6.99 15.26 15.99
N ALA A 246 -5.69 15.30 16.29
CA ALA A 246 -4.79 16.30 15.73
C ALA A 246 -4.67 16.20 14.20
N HIS A 247 -4.85 15.01 13.61
CA HIS A 247 -4.91 14.78 12.15
C HIS A 247 -6.21 15.26 11.49
N LEU A 248 -7.17 15.77 12.27
CA LEU A 248 -8.42 16.35 11.78
C LEU A 248 -8.48 17.87 11.95
N VAL A 249 -7.40 18.48 12.43
CA VAL A 249 -7.26 19.92 12.61
C VAL A 249 -6.20 20.43 11.64
N GLN A 250 -6.62 21.30 10.72
CA GLN A 250 -5.70 21.94 9.77
C GLN A 250 -4.66 22.80 10.49
N ALA A 251 -3.45 22.87 9.92
CA ALA A 251 -2.44 23.83 10.32
C ALA A 251 -2.96 25.27 10.13
N PRO A 252 -3.12 26.08 11.20
CA PRO A 252 -3.78 27.38 11.13
C PRO A 252 -3.00 28.41 10.31
N ASP A 253 -1.67 28.28 10.25
CA ASP A 253 -0.77 29.24 9.61
C ASP A 253 -0.23 28.76 8.25
N LEU A 254 -0.74 27.64 7.73
CA LEU A 254 -0.26 27.06 6.48
C LEU A 254 -1.15 27.47 5.31
N ASP A 255 -0.60 28.29 4.40
CA ASP A 255 -1.24 28.65 3.14
C ASP A 255 -0.90 27.66 2.00
N GLU A 256 -1.48 27.89 0.83
CA GLU A 256 -1.26 27.04 -0.35
C GLU A 256 0.21 27.03 -0.80
N ALA A 257 0.92 28.16 -0.67
CA ALA A 257 2.33 28.26 -1.05
C ALA A 257 3.22 27.44 -0.11
N GLY A 258 2.98 27.52 1.20
CA GLY A 258 3.65 26.70 2.20
C GLY A 258 3.39 25.21 1.99
N ALA A 259 2.13 24.83 1.73
CA ALA A 259 1.78 23.43 1.42
C ALA A 259 2.49 22.92 0.16
N ALA A 260 2.57 23.75 -0.90
CA ALA A 260 3.29 23.42 -2.13
C ALA A 260 4.80 23.24 -1.89
N LEU A 261 5.41 24.10 -1.05
CA LEU A 261 6.82 23.99 -0.67
C LEU A 261 7.11 22.70 0.11
N ILE A 262 6.27 22.36 1.09
CA ILE A 262 6.39 21.10 1.86
C ILE A 262 6.38 19.90 0.93
N ARG A 263 5.42 19.84 0.00
CA ARG A 263 5.35 18.76 -0.99
C ARG A 263 6.56 18.72 -1.90
N ALA A 264 7.05 19.87 -2.36
CA ALA A 264 8.24 19.93 -3.21
C ALA A 264 9.49 19.38 -2.49
N LEU A 265 9.66 19.71 -1.22
CA LEU A 265 10.74 19.18 -0.38
C LEU A 265 10.60 17.67 -0.13
N ASP A 266 9.38 17.20 0.10
CA ASP A 266 9.11 15.77 0.27
C ASP A 266 9.39 14.97 -1.02
N ILE A 267 8.98 15.49 -2.20
CA ILE A 267 9.33 14.90 -3.51
C ILE A 267 10.85 14.84 -3.67
N GLN A 268 11.57 15.90 -3.31
CA GLN A 268 13.02 15.94 -3.43
C GLN A 268 13.70 14.89 -2.55
N LYS A 269 13.15 14.60 -1.37
CA LYS A 269 13.74 13.70 -0.38
C LYS A 269 13.36 12.23 -0.60
N HIS A 270 12.11 11.96 -0.98
CA HIS A 270 11.55 10.60 -0.97
C HIS A 270 11.24 10.05 -2.37
N ALA A 271 10.83 10.89 -3.32
CA ALA A 271 10.40 10.41 -4.63
C ALA A 271 11.58 10.14 -5.59
N GLU A 272 11.36 9.24 -6.55
CA GLU A 272 12.37 8.98 -7.59
C GLU A 272 12.69 10.26 -8.39
N PRO A 273 13.98 10.55 -8.66
CA PRO A 273 14.40 11.69 -9.47
C PRO A 273 13.63 11.76 -10.79
N TRP A 274 13.17 12.97 -11.15
CA TRP A 274 12.28 13.18 -12.31
C TRP A 274 12.82 12.59 -13.61
N GLN A 275 14.10 12.84 -13.93
CA GLN A 275 14.75 12.33 -15.14
C GLN A 275 14.74 10.79 -15.20
N LYS A 276 14.96 10.13 -14.05
CA LYS A 276 14.93 8.67 -13.94
C LYS A 276 13.51 8.12 -14.09
N ALA A 277 12.53 8.76 -13.45
CA ALA A 277 11.12 8.36 -13.53
C ALA A 277 10.60 8.45 -14.98
N VAL A 278 10.78 9.60 -15.65
CA VAL A 278 10.31 9.81 -17.04
C VAL A 278 10.98 8.87 -18.02
N SER A 279 12.26 8.54 -17.80
CA SER A 279 13.01 7.61 -18.66
C SER A 279 12.35 6.23 -18.76
N LYS A 280 11.65 5.78 -17.70
CA LYS A 280 10.94 4.50 -17.65
C LYS A 280 9.53 4.55 -18.23
N MET A 281 8.95 5.74 -18.40
CA MET A 281 7.51 5.91 -18.65
C MET A 281 7.19 6.19 -20.13
N THR A 282 5.95 5.90 -20.51
CA THR A 282 5.36 6.48 -21.73
C THR A 282 5.09 7.97 -21.51
N PRO A 283 4.99 8.79 -22.58
CA PRO A 283 4.70 10.22 -22.43
C PRO A 283 3.41 10.49 -21.64
N ALA A 284 2.36 9.70 -21.87
CA ALA A 284 1.09 9.85 -21.16
C ALA A 284 1.23 9.55 -19.66
N ARG A 285 1.95 8.47 -19.31
CA ARG A 285 2.23 8.11 -17.92
C ARG A 285 3.05 9.19 -17.19
N ALA A 286 4.08 9.71 -17.86
CA ALA A 286 4.91 10.79 -17.32
C ALA A 286 4.10 12.07 -17.09
N ALA A 287 3.21 12.44 -18.01
CA ALA A 287 2.33 13.60 -17.84
C ALA A 287 1.35 13.44 -16.67
N GLY A 288 0.82 12.24 -16.45
CA GLY A 288 0.04 11.93 -15.25
C GLY A 288 0.84 12.13 -13.96
N LEU A 289 2.06 11.55 -13.90
CA LEU A 289 2.94 11.71 -12.73
C LEU A 289 3.30 13.17 -12.47
N GLN A 290 3.59 13.93 -13.53
CA GLN A 290 3.87 15.35 -13.40
C GLN A 290 2.71 16.09 -12.76
N LYS A 291 1.48 15.78 -13.19
CA LYS A 291 0.27 16.39 -12.68
C LYS A 291 0.09 16.10 -11.20
N TRP A 292 0.18 14.83 -10.80
CA TRP A 292 0.18 14.40 -9.40
C TRP A 292 1.26 15.10 -8.56
N ARG A 293 2.51 15.15 -9.04
CA ARG A 293 3.59 15.85 -8.32
C ARG A 293 3.30 17.34 -8.16
N SER A 294 2.63 17.96 -9.12
CA SER A 294 2.27 19.37 -9.06
C SER A 294 1.13 19.68 -8.08
N ASP A 295 0.00 18.98 -8.17
CA ASP A 295 -1.22 19.33 -7.42
C ASP A 295 -1.51 18.41 -6.22
N GLY A 296 -0.98 17.19 -6.23
CA GLY A 296 -1.17 16.19 -5.18
C GLY A 296 -2.60 15.71 -5.09
N LEU A 297 -3.31 15.61 -6.21
CA LEU A 297 -4.70 15.19 -6.27
C LEU A 297 -4.84 13.85 -6.98
N LEU A 298 -5.47 12.87 -6.32
CA LEU A 298 -5.79 11.59 -6.94
C LEU A 298 -7.12 11.73 -7.70
N LEU A 299 -7.02 12.17 -8.94
CA LEU A 299 -8.16 12.46 -9.81
C LEU A 299 -7.89 12.00 -11.24
N PRO A 300 -8.94 11.69 -12.02
CA PRO A 300 -8.81 11.56 -13.46
C PRO A 300 -8.10 12.78 -14.05
N TYR A 301 -7.21 12.56 -15.01
CA TYR A 301 -6.34 13.59 -15.60
C TYR A 301 -7.12 14.82 -16.06
N CYS A 302 -8.35 14.63 -16.52
CA CYS A 302 -9.22 15.66 -17.09
C CYS A 302 -10.16 16.34 -16.13
N HIS A 303 -10.26 15.83 -14.91
CA HIS A 303 -11.15 16.42 -13.93
C HIS A 303 -10.73 17.89 -13.65
N PRO A 304 -11.63 18.80 -13.27
CA PRO A 304 -11.24 20.14 -12.81
C PRO A 304 -10.54 20.09 -11.46
N ARG A 305 -9.85 21.18 -11.09
CA ARG A 305 -9.15 21.29 -9.80
C ARG A 305 -9.58 22.51 -9.01
N VAL A 306 -10.54 23.27 -9.54
CA VAL A 306 -10.95 24.58 -9.03
C VAL A 306 -11.56 24.50 -7.64
N ASP A 307 -12.20 23.39 -7.30
CA ASP A 307 -12.87 23.20 -6.01
C ASP A 307 -11.93 22.65 -4.93
N TYR A 308 -10.74 22.17 -5.31
CA TYR A 308 -9.75 21.57 -4.40
C TYR A 308 -8.86 22.64 -3.75
N ARG A 309 -9.47 23.41 -2.84
CA ARG A 309 -8.84 24.56 -2.18
C ARG A 309 -8.51 24.34 -0.71
N THR A 310 -9.15 23.37 -0.07
CA THR A 310 -9.04 23.16 1.37
C THR A 310 -7.92 22.17 1.65
N LEU A 311 -6.90 22.53 2.43
CA LEU A 311 -5.80 21.59 2.75
C LEU A 311 -6.36 20.35 3.47
N ASN A 312 -5.95 19.16 3.06
CA ASN A 312 -6.37 17.94 3.74
C ASN A 312 -5.67 17.85 5.10
N PRO A 313 -6.40 17.91 6.23
CA PRO A 313 -5.80 17.93 7.57
C PRO A 313 -5.01 16.66 7.88
N LEU A 314 -5.29 15.55 7.19
CA LEU A 314 -4.55 14.29 7.35
C LEU A 314 -3.09 14.41 6.90
N PHE A 315 -2.82 15.27 5.91
CA PHE A 315 -1.46 15.57 5.44
C PHE A 315 -0.89 16.86 6.04
N PHE A 316 -1.75 17.85 6.29
CA PHE A 316 -1.37 19.19 6.75
C PHE A 316 -1.97 19.48 8.14
N SER A 317 -1.64 18.62 9.10
CA SER A 317 -2.16 18.68 10.47
C SER A 317 -1.54 19.82 11.29
N GLN A 318 -2.17 20.18 12.41
CA GLN A 318 -1.75 21.25 13.33
C GLN A 318 -0.28 21.20 13.77
N ARG A 319 0.36 20.03 13.77
CA ARG A 319 1.78 19.88 14.13
C ARG A 319 2.74 20.12 12.98
N ASN A 320 2.24 20.47 11.79
CA ASN A 320 2.99 20.60 10.54
C ASN A 320 3.81 19.35 10.20
N ASN A 321 3.29 18.17 10.56
CA ASN A 321 3.93 16.88 10.30
C ASN A 321 3.36 16.29 9.00
N TYR A 322 3.86 16.77 7.87
CA TYR A 322 3.60 16.12 6.59
C TYR A 322 4.21 14.71 6.61
N PRO A 323 3.42 13.64 6.34
CA PRO A 323 3.93 12.28 6.38
C PRO A 323 5.06 12.11 5.37
N ALA A 324 6.20 11.58 5.83
CA ALA A 324 7.38 11.36 4.99
C ALA A 324 7.02 10.45 3.80
N GLY A 325 7.31 10.90 2.58
CA GLY A 325 6.99 10.16 1.36
C GLY A 325 5.53 10.28 0.90
N ALA A 326 4.70 11.12 1.51
CA ALA A 326 3.31 11.32 1.04
C ALA A 326 3.18 11.91 -0.37
N SER A 327 4.25 12.50 -0.90
CA SER A 327 4.28 12.98 -2.29
C SER A 327 4.77 11.92 -3.28
N GLU A 328 5.18 10.74 -2.82
CA GLU A 328 5.35 9.57 -3.69
C GLU A 328 4.01 9.11 -4.28
N GLU A 329 4.06 8.17 -5.22
CA GLU A 329 2.85 7.68 -5.88
C GLU A 329 2.15 6.60 -5.04
N PRO A 330 0.87 6.77 -4.68
CA PRO A 330 0.14 5.77 -3.89
C PRO A 330 -0.24 4.51 -4.68
N LEU A 331 0.17 4.40 -5.95
CA LEU A 331 -0.15 3.27 -6.83
C LEU A 331 0.37 1.93 -6.28
N SER A 332 1.43 1.93 -5.46
CA SER A 332 2.00 0.71 -4.88
C SER A 332 1.06 -0.01 -3.91
N GLU A 333 0.10 0.71 -3.32
CA GLU A 333 -0.83 0.15 -2.34
C GLU A 333 -1.86 -0.81 -2.95
N TRP A 334 -2.04 -0.77 -4.27
CA TRP A 334 -3.09 -1.52 -4.97
C TRP A 334 -2.52 -2.35 -6.12
N PRO A 335 -3.16 -3.49 -6.45
CA PRO A 335 -2.68 -4.36 -7.51
C PRO A 335 -2.73 -3.67 -8.88
N MET A 336 -1.73 -3.94 -9.71
CA MET A 336 -1.59 -3.36 -11.05
C MET A 336 -2.78 -3.67 -11.99
N GLU A 337 -3.60 -4.67 -11.66
CA GLU A 337 -4.87 -4.97 -12.33
C GLU A 337 -5.84 -3.78 -12.38
N LEU A 338 -5.67 -2.77 -11.51
CA LEU A 338 -6.40 -1.50 -11.64
C LEU A 338 -6.21 -0.84 -13.01
N LEU A 339 -5.10 -1.12 -13.70
CA LEU A 339 -4.84 -0.61 -15.05
C LEU A 339 -5.72 -1.28 -16.12
N ASP A 340 -6.34 -2.41 -15.80
CA ASP A 340 -7.27 -3.14 -16.66
C ASP A 340 -8.73 -2.72 -16.42
N ASN A 341 -8.96 -1.67 -15.62
CA ASN A 341 -10.26 -1.05 -15.52
C ASN A 341 -10.63 -0.34 -16.84
N ASP A 342 -11.66 -0.86 -17.51
CA ASP A 342 -12.15 -0.39 -18.81
C ASP A 342 -13.27 0.66 -18.71
N GLU A 343 -13.69 1.03 -17.50
CA GLU A 343 -14.79 2.00 -17.30
C GLU A 343 -14.43 3.45 -17.68
N SER A 344 -13.14 3.75 -17.85
CA SER A 344 -12.69 5.07 -18.30
C SER A 344 -12.34 5.06 -19.79
N PRO A 345 -12.97 5.94 -20.61
CA PRO A 345 -12.57 6.16 -22.00
C PRO A 345 -11.12 6.67 -22.13
N ALA A 346 -10.54 7.24 -21.07
CA ALA A 346 -9.15 7.69 -21.03
C ALA A 346 -8.21 6.52 -20.73
N THR A 347 -7.94 5.68 -21.73
CA THR A 347 -7.25 4.39 -21.54
C THR A 347 -5.79 4.49 -21.04
N ASN A 348 -5.14 5.65 -21.19
CA ASN A 348 -3.79 5.91 -20.68
C ASN A 348 -3.76 6.70 -19.36
N ASP A 349 -4.92 7.08 -18.81
CA ASP A 349 -5.01 7.83 -17.55
C ASP A 349 -4.92 6.90 -16.34
N VAL A 350 -3.70 6.70 -15.84
CA VAL A 350 -3.42 5.80 -14.70
C VAL A 350 -4.11 6.26 -13.41
N TYR A 351 -4.15 7.58 -13.14
CA TYR A 351 -4.77 8.10 -11.93
C TYR A 351 -6.29 8.05 -12.01
N GLY A 352 -6.87 8.30 -13.18
CA GLY A 352 -8.29 8.06 -13.43
C GLY A 352 -8.68 6.58 -13.29
N LYS A 353 -7.87 5.67 -13.84
CA LYS A 353 -8.09 4.22 -13.68
C LYS A 353 -8.03 3.78 -12.23
N MET A 354 -7.04 4.25 -11.46
CA MET A 354 -6.95 4.02 -10.02
C MET A 354 -8.20 4.56 -9.30
N PHE A 355 -8.60 5.80 -9.59
CA PHE A 355 -9.76 6.44 -8.98
C PHE A 355 -11.05 5.62 -9.18
N PHE A 356 -11.41 5.30 -10.43
CA PHE A 356 -12.64 4.55 -10.71
C PHE A 356 -12.58 3.11 -10.20
N TRP A 357 -11.41 2.46 -10.31
CA TRP A 357 -11.24 1.10 -9.82
C TRP A 357 -11.43 1.04 -8.30
N LEU A 358 -10.82 1.97 -7.55
CA LEU A 358 -10.99 2.07 -6.10
C LEU A 358 -12.42 2.41 -5.71
N ARG A 359 -13.06 3.32 -6.44
CA ARG A 359 -14.46 3.69 -6.19
C ARG A 359 -15.36 2.44 -6.23
N ASN A 360 -15.22 1.62 -7.26
CA ASN A 360 -16.00 0.39 -7.40
C ASN A 360 -15.64 -0.65 -6.35
N LEU A 361 -14.35 -0.81 -6.05
CA LEU A 361 -13.87 -1.71 -5.00
C LEU A 361 -14.50 -1.33 -3.65
N LEU A 362 -14.48 -0.06 -3.29
CA LEU A 362 -15.03 0.46 -2.03
C LEU A 362 -16.55 0.36 -1.98
N VAL A 363 -17.26 0.61 -3.09
CA VAL A 363 -18.72 0.37 -3.17
C VAL A 363 -19.03 -1.12 -2.97
N LYS A 364 -18.26 -2.02 -3.59
CA LYS A 364 -18.41 -3.47 -3.43
C LYS A 364 -18.13 -3.91 -2.01
N PHE A 365 -17.06 -3.40 -1.40
CA PHE A 365 -16.72 -3.61 0.01
C PHE A 365 -17.86 -3.21 0.93
N GLN A 366 -18.40 -2.00 0.76
CA GLN A 366 -19.49 -1.48 1.59
C GLN A 366 -20.76 -2.35 1.51
N LYS A 367 -21.13 -2.82 0.31
CA LYS A 367 -22.27 -3.74 0.15
C LYS A 367 -22.04 -5.04 0.91
N ARG A 368 -20.85 -5.64 0.74
CA ARG A 368 -20.45 -6.88 1.42
C ARG A 368 -20.45 -6.73 2.93
N ALA A 369 -19.78 -5.70 3.45
CA ALA A 369 -19.64 -5.47 4.88
C ALA A 369 -21.00 -5.33 5.60
N ARG A 370 -22.03 -4.80 4.92
CA ARG A 370 -23.39 -4.66 5.47
C ARG A 370 -24.22 -5.96 5.44
N GLU A 371 -23.83 -6.93 4.61
CA GLU A 371 -24.53 -8.21 4.46
C GLU A 371 -23.97 -9.32 5.37
N MET A 372 -22.83 -9.08 6.01
CA MET A 372 -22.12 -10.07 6.83
C MET A 372 -22.03 -9.66 8.31
N ASP A 373 -21.79 -10.64 9.17
CA ASP A 373 -21.43 -10.39 10.58
C ASP A 373 -19.95 -10.01 10.65
N LEU A 374 -19.69 -8.71 10.81
CA LEU A 374 -18.35 -8.14 10.75
C LEU A 374 -17.99 -7.41 12.03
N VAL A 375 -16.92 -7.85 12.68
CA VAL A 375 -16.29 -7.12 13.79
C VAL A 375 -14.86 -6.79 13.41
N VAL A 376 -14.53 -5.50 13.42
CA VAL A 376 -13.17 -5.00 13.17
C VAL A 376 -12.64 -4.37 14.44
N HIS A 377 -11.45 -4.76 14.88
CA HIS A 377 -10.76 -4.23 16.05
C HIS A 377 -9.49 -3.50 15.61
N VAL A 378 -9.43 -2.19 15.90
CA VAL A 378 -8.23 -1.37 15.71
C VAL A 378 -7.38 -1.36 16.98
N TYR A 379 -6.11 -1.70 16.83
CA TYR A 379 -5.12 -1.79 17.91
C TYR A 379 -3.89 -0.92 17.57
N PRO A 380 -3.39 -0.07 18.49
CA PRO A 380 -2.35 0.92 18.19
C PRO A 380 -0.92 0.41 18.40
N GLU A 381 -0.74 -0.80 18.94
CA GLU A 381 0.60 -1.35 19.23
C GLU A 381 0.97 -2.49 18.28
N SER A 382 2.24 -2.88 18.30
CA SER A 382 2.80 -3.90 17.43
C SER A 382 2.32 -5.32 17.79
N ILE A 383 2.59 -6.27 16.88
CA ILE A 383 2.14 -7.66 16.99
C ILE A 383 2.64 -8.36 18.26
N ASP A 384 3.82 -8.02 18.76
CA ASP A 384 4.38 -8.56 20.00
C ASP A 384 3.54 -8.16 21.22
N LYS A 385 3.11 -6.89 21.28
CA LYS A 385 2.26 -6.38 22.36
C LYS A 385 0.84 -6.93 22.31
N LEU A 386 0.35 -7.23 21.10
CA LEU A 386 -0.93 -7.90 20.92
C LEU A 386 -0.95 -9.25 21.66
N THR A 387 0.18 -9.98 21.72
CA THR A 387 0.23 -11.27 22.43
C THR A 387 0.04 -11.14 23.94
N GLU A 388 0.55 -10.09 24.56
CA GLU A 388 0.40 -9.82 25.99
C GLU A 388 -1.08 -9.63 26.36
N PHE A 389 -1.82 -8.88 25.55
CA PHE A 389 -3.24 -8.62 25.74
C PHE A 389 -4.13 -9.86 25.49
N HIS A 390 -3.71 -10.78 24.62
CA HIS A 390 -4.52 -11.93 24.20
C HIS A 390 -4.20 -13.23 24.96
N ASN A 391 -3.09 -13.29 25.71
CA ASN A 391 -2.74 -14.44 26.55
C ASN A 391 -3.79 -14.73 27.65
N GLU A 392 -4.67 -13.77 27.97
CA GLU A 392 -5.76 -13.95 28.92
C GLU A 392 -7.02 -14.61 28.31
N GLY A 393 -7.12 -14.68 26.97
CA GLY A 393 -8.33 -15.13 26.26
C GLY A 393 -8.16 -16.23 25.20
N GLY A 394 -6.92 -16.61 24.86
CA GLY A 394 -6.66 -17.75 23.96
C GLY A 394 -7.04 -17.54 22.49
N ILE A 395 -7.09 -16.28 22.02
CA ILE A 395 -7.50 -15.96 20.64
C ILE A 395 -6.39 -16.31 19.66
N THR A 396 -6.74 -17.08 18.64
CA THR A 396 -5.87 -17.44 17.50
C THR A 396 -6.52 -17.02 16.18
N PHE A 397 -5.68 -16.71 15.20
CA PHE A 397 -6.06 -16.17 13.89
C PHE A 397 -5.91 -17.22 12.80
N ASP A 398 -6.87 -17.24 11.88
CA ASP A 398 -6.87 -18.09 10.68
C ASP A 398 -6.00 -17.50 9.57
N ARG A 399 -5.83 -16.18 9.53
CA ARG A 399 -4.90 -15.48 8.63
C ARG A 399 -4.12 -14.44 9.39
N VAL A 400 -2.79 -14.44 9.27
CA VAL A 400 -1.91 -13.43 9.84
C VAL A 400 -1.07 -12.85 8.71
N GLU A 401 -1.26 -11.57 8.39
CA GLU A 401 -0.48 -10.82 7.40
C GLU A 401 0.39 -9.81 8.15
N VAL A 402 1.71 -9.87 8.01
CA VAL A 402 2.64 -9.08 8.86
C VAL A 402 3.37 -7.97 8.11
N GLY A 403 3.12 -7.81 6.81
CA GLY A 403 3.72 -6.78 5.97
C GLY A 403 5.24 -6.68 6.12
N SER A 404 5.71 -5.43 6.28
CA SER A 404 7.11 -5.07 6.47
C SER A 404 7.65 -5.42 7.86
N SER A 405 6.82 -5.81 8.83
CA SER A 405 7.29 -6.17 10.18
C SER A 405 8.28 -7.33 10.13
N TRP A 406 8.03 -8.30 9.24
CA TRP A 406 8.98 -9.39 8.94
C TRP A 406 10.34 -8.89 8.45
N GLU A 407 10.33 -7.84 7.63
CA GLU A 407 11.54 -7.31 7.01
C GLU A 407 12.38 -6.48 7.98
N HIS A 408 11.76 -5.89 9.01
CA HIS A 408 12.45 -5.12 10.05
C HIS A 408 12.88 -6.01 11.22
N GLY A 409 11.99 -6.86 11.73
CA GLY A 409 12.22 -7.75 12.87
C GLY A 409 11.72 -9.17 12.60
N PRO A 410 12.45 -9.99 11.80
CA PRO A 410 12.01 -11.33 11.42
C PRO A 410 11.92 -12.28 12.63
N LEU A 411 12.78 -12.11 13.64
CA LEU A 411 12.78 -12.96 14.84
C LEU A 411 11.54 -12.69 15.68
N ILE A 412 11.29 -11.42 16.03
CA ILE A 412 10.11 -11.04 16.82
C ILE A 412 8.82 -11.36 16.07
N THR A 413 8.77 -11.07 14.76
CA THR A 413 7.60 -11.38 13.95
C THR A 413 7.28 -12.88 13.95
N MET A 414 8.30 -13.76 13.78
CA MET A 414 8.09 -15.20 13.90
C MET A 414 7.60 -15.60 15.29
N LEU A 415 8.28 -15.12 16.34
CA LEU A 415 7.96 -15.49 17.72
C LEU A 415 6.50 -15.15 18.04
N SER A 416 6.06 -13.93 17.74
CA SER A 416 4.67 -13.51 17.94
C SER A 416 3.70 -14.37 17.12
N ALA A 417 4.03 -14.65 15.86
CA ALA A 417 3.18 -15.45 14.98
C ALA A 417 3.02 -16.90 15.45
N CYS A 418 4.02 -17.51 16.11
CA CYS A 418 3.91 -18.87 16.67
C CYS A 418 2.72 -19.01 17.64
N LYS A 419 2.38 -17.94 18.38
CA LYS A 419 1.29 -17.96 19.35
C LYS A 419 -0.04 -17.47 18.79
N LEU A 420 0.01 -16.57 17.80
CA LEU A 420 -1.17 -15.94 17.23
C LEU A 420 -1.77 -16.75 16.07
N LEU A 421 -0.98 -17.52 15.33
CA LEU A 421 -1.48 -18.32 14.21
C LEU A 421 -2.16 -19.59 14.73
N ARG A 422 -3.40 -19.82 14.30
CA ARG A 422 -4.19 -21.02 14.64
C ARG A 422 -3.46 -22.30 14.21
N HIS A 423 -3.55 -23.33 15.05
CA HIS A 423 -2.91 -24.62 14.80
C HIS A 423 -3.54 -25.33 13.60
N GLU A 424 -2.75 -26.10 12.85
CA GLU A 424 -3.22 -26.77 11.63
C GLU A 424 -4.31 -27.84 11.88
N ASP A 425 -4.35 -28.39 13.09
CA ASP A 425 -5.39 -29.35 13.50
C ASP A 425 -6.75 -28.67 13.73
N GLU A 426 -6.76 -27.37 14.05
CA GLU A 426 -8.00 -26.59 14.22
C GLU A 426 -8.45 -25.99 12.88
N ASN A 427 -7.50 -25.46 12.10
CA ASN A 427 -7.76 -25.02 10.73
C ASN A 427 -6.58 -25.36 9.81
N PRO A 428 -6.71 -26.33 8.89
CA PRO A 428 -5.62 -26.72 7.99
C PRO A 428 -5.24 -25.62 6.98
N PHE A 429 -6.11 -24.62 6.80
CA PHE A 429 -5.87 -23.46 5.94
C PHE A 429 -5.32 -22.26 6.70
N ALA A 430 -5.11 -22.37 8.01
CA ALA A 430 -4.45 -21.33 8.79
C ALA A 430 -3.12 -20.94 8.13
N THR A 431 -2.92 -19.63 7.92
CA THR A 431 -1.74 -19.14 7.17
C THR A 431 -1.17 -17.86 7.77
N LEU A 432 0.12 -17.88 8.07
CA LEU A 432 0.94 -16.66 8.22
C LEU A 432 1.52 -16.29 6.86
N LEU A 433 1.34 -15.04 6.45
CA LEU A 433 1.90 -14.48 5.23
C LEU A 433 3.04 -13.53 5.58
N THR A 434 4.24 -13.84 5.10
CA THR A 434 5.40 -12.95 5.21
C THR A 434 5.91 -12.60 3.82
N SER A 435 6.53 -11.44 3.69
CA SER A 435 7.13 -11.02 2.42
C SER A 435 8.44 -10.27 2.65
N THR A 436 9.28 -10.21 1.62
CA THR A 436 10.53 -9.44 1.66
C THR A 436 10.96 -9.00 0.27
N ARG A 437 11.55 -7.80 0.23
CA ARG A 437 12.28 -7.26 -0.93
C ARG A 437 13.78 -7.24 -0.70
N GLN A 438 14.24 -7.35 0.54
CA GLN A 438 15.68 -7.48 0.83
C GLN A 438 16.32 -8.65 0.09
N SER A 439 15.58 -9.75 -0.11
CA SER A 439 16.07 -10.88 -0.92
C SER A 439 16.37 -10.56 -2.38
N VAL A 440 15.96 -9.38 -2.86
CA VAL A 440 16.21 -8.89 -4.22
C VAL A 440 17.00 -7.58 -4.26
N THR A 441 17.02 -6.80 -3.18
CA THR A 441 17.75 -5.52 -3.08
C THR A 441 19.11 -5.66 -2.38
N GLU A 442 19.24 -6.57 -1.41
CA GLU A 442 20.50 -6.83 -0.72
C GLU A 442 21.36 -7.82 -1.53
N ILE A 443 22.67 -7.55 -1.57
CA ILE A 443 23.62 -8.35 -2.34
C ILE A 443 24.39 -9.23 -1.37
N VAL A 444 24.22 -10.54 -1.51
CA VAL A 444 25.07 -11.53 -0.86
C VAL A 444 26.25 -11.91 -1.77
N ASP A 445 27.40 -12.24 -1.17
CA ASP A 445 28.63 -12.54 -1.92
C ASP A 445 28.45 -13.67 -2.95
N SER A 446 27.55 -14.61 -2.65
CA SER A 446 27.31 -15.78 -3.50
C SER A 446 26.72 -15.46 -4.88
N VAL A 447 26.16 -14.26 -5.10
CA VAL A 447 25.58 -13.82 -6.40
C VAL A 447 26.41 -12.75 -7.13
N GLN A 448 27.59 -12.37 -6.61
CA GLN A 448 28.47 -11.36 -7.23
C GLN A 448 28.86 -11.66 -8.67
N LYS A 449 29.10 -12.94 -8.99
CA LYS A 449 29.44 -13.37 -10.35
C LYS A 449 28.28 -13.11 -11.33
N ASP A 450 27.05 -13.37 -10.91
CA ASP A 450 25.85 -13.16 -11.71
C ASP A 450 25.63 -11.67 -11.97
N LEU A 451 25.82 -10.81 -10.96
CA LEU A 451 25.74 -9.35 -11.10
C LEU A 451 26.79 -8.79 -12.08
N LYS A 452 28.02 -9.31 -12.04
CA LYS A 452 29.07 -8.92 -13.00
C LYS A 452 28.69 -9.31 -14.44
N GLN A 453 28.06 -10.46 -14.63
CA GLN A 453 27.57 -10.89 -15.95
C GLN A 453 26.40 -10.02 -16.43
N GLU A 454 25.46 -9.68 -15.56
CA GLU A 454 24.33 -8.80 -15.89
C GLU A 454 24.80 -7.41 -16.34
N LYS A 455 25.82 -6.85 -15.69
CA LYS A 455 26.44 -5.58 -16.11
C LYS A 455 26.99 -5.62 -17.55
N GLN A 456 27.46 -6.77 -18.02
CA GLN A 456 27.92 -6.91 -19.41
C GLN A 456 26.77 -6.88 -20.41
N LEU A 457 25.55 -7.27 -20.00
CA LEU A 457 24.36 -7.25 -20.86
C LEU A 457 23.81 -5.84 -21.11
N LEU A 458 24.38 -4.81 -20.46
CA LEU A 458 24.15 -3.42 -20.84
C LEU A 458 24.62 -3.13 -22.26
N TYR A 459 25.75 -3.69 -22.65
CA TYR A 459 26.41 -3.43 -23.93
C TYR A 459 26.34 -4.61 -24.92
N LYS A 460 25.75 -5.74 -24.49
CA LYS A 460 25.63 -6.95 -25.29
C LYS A 460 24.19 -7.42 -25.37
N LYS A 461 23.86 -8.16 -26.43
CA LYS A 461 22.57 -8.82 -26.59
C LYS A 461 22.31 -9.80 -25.44
N ALA A 462 21.12 -9.73 -24.86
CA ALA A 462 20.65 -10.66 -23.85
C ALA A 462 20.08 -11.96 -24.47
N GLY A 463 19.75 -11.93 -25.77
CA GLY A 463 19.16 -13.06 -26.47
C GLY A 463 17.67 -13.25 -26.13
N THR A 464 16.99 -12.17 -25.74
CA THR A 464 15.55 -12.15 -25.43
C THR A 464 14.89 -10.98 -26.15
N VAL A 465 13.56 -10.90 -26.14
CA VAL A 465 12.80 -9.78 -26.73
C VAL A 465 13.17 -8.41 -26.12
N LEU A 466 13.83 -8.39 -24.96
CA LEU A 466 14.38 -7.17 -24.36
C LEU A 466 15.30 -6.42 -25.33
N ASP A 467 16.07 -7.12 -26.17
CA ASP A 467 16.98 -6.50 -27.13
C ASP A 467 16.25 -5.69 -28.21
N GLU A 468 14.95 -5.93 -28.43
CA GLU A 468 14.09 -5.14 -29.31
C GLU A 468 13.44 -3.96 -28.57
N TYR A 469 13.00 -4.17 -27.32
CA TYR A 469 12.28 -3.15 -26.54
C TYR A 469 13.19 -2.12 -25.86
N ALA A 470 14.41 -2.53 -25.52
CA ALA A 470 15.47 -1.70 -24.96
C ALA A 470 16.82 -2.26 -25.45
N PRO A 471 17.31 -1.82 -26.61
CA PRO A 471 18.52 -2.35 -27.22
C PRO A 471 19.79 -2.18 -26.36
N PRO A 472 20.82 -3.02 -26.57
CA PRO A 472 22.12 -2.81 -25.93
C PRO A 472 22.72 -1.43 -26.25
N LEU A 473 23.39 -0.84 -25.27
CA LEU A 473 24.07 0.44 -25.39
C LEU A 473 25.31 0.29 -26.28
N LEU A 474 25.60 1.32 -27.07
CA LEU A 474 26.85 1.42 -27.83
C LEU A 474 27.98 1.80 -26.87
N ALA A 475 29.08 1.03 -26.88
CA ALA A 475 30.16 1.18 -25.89
C ALA A 475 30.96 2.48 -26.04
N ASP A 476 31.00 3.06 -27.24
CA ASP A 476 31.87 4.17 -27.60
C ASP A 476 31.12 5.52 -27.75
N GLU A 477 29.80 5.52 -27.57
CA GLU A 477 28.96 6.73 -27.68
C GLU A 477 28.38 7.13 -26.31
N ARG A 478 28.18 8.43 -26.11
CA ARG A 478 27.48 8.93 -24.91
C ARG A 478 26.01 8.57 -25.03
N ALA A 479 25.64 7.40 -24.49
CA ALA A 479 24.27 6.94 -24.50
C ALA A 479 23.33 7.92 -23.77
N GLU A 480 22.14 8.10 -24.33
CA GLU A 480 21.09 8.90 -23.72
C GLU A 480 20.65 8.27 -22.38
N MET A 481 20.40 9.10 -21.37
CA MET A 481 19.97 8.65 -20.03
C MET A 481 18.76 7.72 -20.11
N ARG A 482 17.83 8.03 -21.01
CA ARG A 482 16.63 7.23 -21.24
C ARG A 482 16.98 5.80 -21.64
N ASP A 483 17.90 5.62 -22.58
CA ASP A 483 18.26 4.29 -23.08
C ASP A 483 19.01 3.50 -22.01
N ILE A 484 19.88 4.17 -21.24
CA ILE A 484 20.59 3.58 -20.09
C ILE A 484 19.58 3.06 -19.06
N VAL A 485 18.67 3.91 -18.60
CA VAL A 485 17.70 3.56 -17.55
C VAL A 485 16.74 2.47 -18.04
N ARG A 486 16.25 2.56 -19.28
CA ARG A 486 15.34 1.55 -19.85
C ARG A 486 16.04 0.19 -19.99
N ARG A 487 17.29 0.15 -20.46
CA ARG A 487 18.05 -1.10 -20.59
C ARG A 487 18.35 -1.70 -19.22
N GLN A 488 18.85 -0.91 -18.27
CA GLN A 488 19.14 -1.35 -16.90
C GLN A 488 17.90 -1.93 -16.23
N THR A 489 16.82 -1.18 -16.20
CA THR A 489 15.57 -1.61 -15.57
C THR A 489 14.95 -2.80 -16.31
N GLY A 490 15.06 -2.84 -17.64
CA GLY A 490 14.59 -3.96 -18.43
C GLY A 490 15.35 -5.26 -18.14
N LEU A 491 16.67 -5.20 -17.91
CA LEU A 491 17.45 -6.38 -17.51
C LEU A 491 16.97 -6.97 -16.18
N LEU A 492 16.58 -6.11 -15.22
CA LEU A 492 16.02 -6.55 -13.94
C LEU A 492 14.73 -7.35 -14.11
N LEU A 493 13.89 -7.02 -15.11
CA LEU A 493 12.69 -7.80 -15.40
C LEU A 493 13.03 -9.24 -15.81
N TRP A 494 14.17 -9.48 -16.48
CA TRP A 494 14.63 -10.81 -16.92
C TRP A 494 15.58 -11.52 -15.93
N ARG A 495 15.89 -10.91 -14.78
CA ARG A 495 16.79 -11.52 -13.79
C ARG A 495 16.18 -12.81 -13.23
N ASN A 496 17.05 -13.77 -12.91
CA ASN A 496 16.64 -14.99 -12.21
C ASN A 496 16.45 -14.72 -10.70
N TRP A 497 15.32 -14.12 -10.35
CA TRP A 497 15.02 -13.73 -8.96
C TRP A 497 14.93 -14.90 -7.99
N ASP A 498 14.58 -16.10 -8.44
CA ASP A 498 14.57 -17.30 -7.57
C ASP A 498 15.97 -17.59 -7.03
N ARG A 499 16.99 -17.60 -7.90
CA ARG A 499 18.39 -17.80 -7.50
C ARG A 499 18.86 -16.73 -6.50
N PHE A 500 18.56 -15.46 -6.75
CA PHE A 500 18.97 -14.37 -5.85
C PHE A 500 18.31 -14.51 -4.48
N SER A 501 17.00 -14.75 -4.47
CA SER A 501 16.22 -14.87 -3.24
C SER A 501 16.63 -16.10 -2.44
N GLU A 502 16.74 -17.28 -3.05
CA GLU A 502 17.17 -18.52 -2.38
C GLU A 502 18.54 -18.37 -1.71
N HIS A 503 19.49 -17.75 -2.41
CA HIS A 503 20.81 -17.47 -1.85
C HIS A 503 20.74 -16.47 -0.68
N TYR A 504 19.93 -15.42 -0.79
CA TYR A 504 19.74 -14.49 0.31
C TYR A 504 19.18 -15.19 1.56
N MET A 505 18.09 -15.94 1.40
CA MET A 505 17.44 -16.64 2.51
C MET A 505 18.39 -17.60 3.22
N LYS A 506 19.21 -18.34 2.46
CA LYS A 506 20.10 -19.37 3.00
C LYS A 506 21.36 -18.82 3.69
N PHE A 507 21.90 -17.70 3.20
CA PHE A 507 23.22 -17.22 3.62
C PHE A 507 23.16 -15.94 4.46
N SER A 508 21.99 -15.34 4.64
CA SER A 508 21.84 -14.15 5.50
C SER A 508 21.88 -14.52 6.97
N GLU A 509 22.67 -13.79 7.77
CA GLU A 509 22.71 -13.92 9.23
C GLU A 509 21.36 -13.59 9.88
N ARG A 510 20.50 -12.81 9.19
CA ARG A 510 19.20 -12.34 9.70
C ARG A 510 18.20 -13.43 10.03
N PHE A 511 18.40 -14.63 9.50
CA PHE A 511 17.52 -15.79 9.73
C PHE A 511 18.12 -16.82 10.67
N LYS A 512 19.27 -16.53 11.31
CA LYS A 512 19.95 -17.43 12.26
C LYS A 512 19.49 -17.22 13.70
N PHE A 513 18.17 -17.32 13.92
CA PHE A 513 17.49 -17.04 15.18
C PHE A 513 18.04 -17.79 16.41
N ALA A 514 18.60 -18.99 16.22
CA ALA A 514 19.08 -19.82 17.32
C ALA A 514 20.22 -19.20 18.14
N ALA A 515 21.03 -18.33 17.53
CA ALA A 515 22.11 -17.65 18.24
C ALA A 515 21.57 -16.67 19.30
N ASP A 516 20.35 -16.17 19.10
CA ASP A 516 19.77 -15.06 19.86
C ASP A 516 18.81 -15.54 20.96
N LEU A 517 18.49 -16.85 21.01
CA LEU A 517 17.47 -17.40 21.89
C LEU A 517 18.02 -18.48 22.84
N PRO A 518 17.51 -18.56 24.09
CA PRO A 518 17.86 -19.60 25.04
C PRO A 518 17.11 -20.91 24.75
N LEU A 519 17.39 -21.53 23.59
CA LEU A 519 16.78 -22.77 23.14
C LEU A 519 17.19 -23.97 24.02
N THR A 520 16.28 -24.94 24.22
CA THR A 520 16.55 -26.22 24.90
C THR A 520 17.50 -27.08 24.07
N GLN A 521 18.06 -28.15 24.64
CA GLN A 521 18.96 -29.03 23.88
C GLN A 521 18.25 -29.68 22.67
N ASP A 522 17.01 -30.11 22.83
CA ASP A 522 16.22 -30.67 21.73
C ASP A 522 15.91 -29.60 20.67
N GLU A 523 15.56 -28.38 21.08
CA GLU A 523 15.33 -27.25 20.17
C GLU A 523 16.61 -26.82 19.44
N LYS A 524 17.76 -26.86 20.12
CA LYS A 524 19.08 -26.59 19.53
C LYS A 524 19.47 -27.66 18.54
N GLU A 525 19.35 -28.94 18.90
CA GLU A 525 19.66 -30.04 17.99
C GLU A 525 18.75 -30.04 16.77
N THR A 526 17.48 -29.66 16.95
CA THR A 526 16.53 -29.45 15.87
C THR A 526 17.00 -28.28 15.01
N SER A 527 17.17 -27.08 15.59
CA SER A 527 17.59 -25.87 14.87
C SER A 527 18.99 -25.94 14.23
N GLU A 528 19.92 -26.72 14.77
CA GLU A 528 21.27 -26.92 14.23
C GLU A 528 21.29 -27.94 13.08
N LYS A 529 20.45 -28.99 13.14
CA LYS A 529 20.22 -29.90 12.00
C LYS A 529 19.42 -29.22 10.88
N GLU A 530 18.65 -28.20 11.26
CA GLU A 530 17.75 -27.40 10.47
C GLU A 530 18.36 -26.04 10.10
N HIS A 531 19.51 -26.07 9.41
CA HIS A 531 20.34 -24.90 9.07
C HIS A 531 19.63 -23.69 8.40
N ASP A 532 18.36 -23.81 8.02
CA ASP A 532 17.59 -22.85 7.23
C ASP A 532 16.10 -22.91 7.62
N ILE A 533 15.60 -21.84 8.26
CA ILE A 533 14.19 -21.72 8.70
C ILE A 533 13.19 -21.91 7.54
N PHE A 534 13.60 -21.68 6.28
CA PHE A 534 12.76 -21.83 5.10
C PHE A 534 12.64 -23.28 4.61
N THR A 535 13.45 -24.18 5.16
CA THR A 535 13.38 -25.62 4.90
C THR A 535 12.75 -26.37 6.07
N SER A 536 13.09 -25.96 7.28
CA SER A 536 12.76 -26.69 8.50
C SER A 536 11.62 -26.12 9.33
N GLY A 537 11.44 -24.81 9.26
CA GLY A 537 10.55 -24.07 10.15
C GLY A 537 11.26 -23.48 11.37
N PHE A 538 10.47 -22.94 12.29
CA PHE A 538 10.90 -22.29 13.52
C PHE A 538 9.81 -22.39 14.58
N LEU A 539 10.12 -23.03 15.72
CA LEU A 539 9.22 -23.16 16.88
C LEU A 539 7.77 -23.55 16.52
N GLY A 540 7.61 -24.58 15.68
CA GLY A 540 6.31 -25.07 15.23
C GLY A 540 5.78 -24.43 13.94
N LEU A 541 6.20 -23.22 13.60
CA LEU A 541 5.90 -22.63 12.29
C LEU A 541 6.69 -23.36 11.20
N LYS A 542 5.99 -23.89 10.20
CA LYS A 542 6.61 -24.60 9.07
C LYS A 542 6.27 -23.90 7.75
N PRO A 543 7.25 -23.72 6.85
CA PRO A 543 6.99 -23.14 5.53
C PRO A 543 6.07 -24.07 4.73
N LYS A 544 5.07 -23.48 4.05
CA LYS A 544 4.21 -24.23 3.14
C LYS A 544 5.00 -24.54 1.86
N PRO A 545 4.96 -25.78 1.36
CA PRO A 545 5.67 -26.14 0.13
C PRO A 545 5.12 -25.37 -1.09
N LYS A 546 3.84 -25.03 -1.06
CA LYS A 546 3.16 -24.23 -2.09
C LYS A 546 2.30 -23.18 -1.42
N ASN A 547 2.43 -21.95 -1.89
CA ASN A 547 1.58 -20.86 -1.48
C ASN A 547 0.14 -21.09 -2.00
N THR A 548 -0.83 -20.87 -1.12
CA THR A 548 -2.26 -21.07 -1.32
C THR A 548 -2.99 -19.75 -1.55
N ILE A 549 -2.58 -18.69 -0.86
CA ILE A 549 -3.18 -17.35 -0.87
C ILE A 549 -2.51 -16.47 -1.93
N ARG A 550 -1.18 -16.35 -1.90
CA ARG A 550 -0.45 -15.42 -2.79
C ARG A 550 0.69 -16.11 -3.52
N ARG A 551 0.79 -15.92 -4.84
CA ARG A 551 1.92 -16.45 -5.62
C ARG A 551 3.26 -15.97 -5.03
N ARG A 552 4.28 -16.82 -5.09
CA ARG A 552 5.65 -16.51 -4.59
C ARG A 552 6.23 -15.21 -5.15
N TRP A 553 5.94 -14.92 -6.41
CA TRP A 553 6.34 -13.70 -7.12
C TRP A 553 5.13 -13.09 -7.81
N PRO A 554 4.27 -12.36 -7.08
CA PRO A 554 3.04 -11.86 -7.67
C PRO A 554 3.30 -10.66 -8.57
N ASN A 555 4.34 -9.88 -8.29
CA ASN A 555 4.76 -8.72 -9.05
C ASN A 555 5.96 -9.04 -9.97
N ARG A 556 5.84 -10.09 -10.81
CA ARG A 556 6.88 -10.51 -11.76
C ARG A 556 6.29 -10.70 -13.17
N LEU A 557 6.80 -9.94 -14.15
CA LEU A 557 6.38 -10.05 -15.56
C LEU A 557 6.96 -11.28 -16.26
N VAL A 558 8.25 -11.55 -16.05
CA VAL A 558 9.01 -12.58 -16.76
C VAL A 558 9.41 -13.66 -15.78
N HIS A 559 8.90 -14.87 -15.98
CA HIS A 559 9.17 -16.05 -15.16
C HIS A 559 10.32 -16.89 -15.71
N ASN A 560 10.54 -16.86 -17.02
CA ASN A 560 11.66 -17.55 -17.66
C ASN A 560 12.22 -16.78 -18.86
N LYS A 561 13.44 -17.10 -19.28
CA LYS A 561 14.13 -16.39 -20.38
C LYS A 561 13.43 -16.47 -21.74
N LYS A 562 12.54 -17.44 -21.94
CA LYS A 562 11.78 -17.64 -23.18
C LYS A 562 10.47 -16.85 -23.20
N ASP A 563 10.09 -16.19 -22.10
CA ASP A 563 8.89 -15.36 -22.09
C ASP A 563 9.05 -14.16 -23.03
N ILE A 564 8.00 -13.92 -23.81
CA ILE A 564 7.93 -12.83 -24.79
C ILE A 564 6.74 -11.94 -24.41
N PRO A 565 6.86 -11.12 -23.34
CA PRO A 565 5.79 -10.20 -22.99
C PRO A 565 5.56 -9.19 -24.12
N MET A 566 4.32 -8.75 -24.30
CA MET A 566 4.01 -7.67 -25.25
C MET A 566 4.69 -6.36 -24.82
N LEU A 567 5.03 -5.50 -25.79
CA LEU A 567 5.62 -4.18 -25.53
C LEU A 567 4.76 -3.33 -24.58
N GLN A 568 3.43 -3.45 -24.65
CA GLN A 568 2.53 -2.77 -23.74
C GLN A 568 2.74 -3.23 -22.29
N ALA A 569 2.82 -4.54 -22.05
CA ALA A 569 3.11 -5.08 -20.72
C ALA A 569 4.50 -4.64 -20.25
N PHE A 570 5.53 -4.76 -21.09
CA PHE A 570 6.88 -4.27 -20.76
C PHE A 570 6.87 -2.81 -20.28
N ASN A 571 6.21 -1.92 -21.02
CA ASN A 571 6.11 -0.50 -20.65
C ASN A 571 5.28 -0.25 -19.37
N ARG A 572 4.21 -1.03 -19.13
CA ARG A 572 3.41 -0.97 -17.89
C ARG A 572 4.28 -1.26 -16.67
N TRP A 573 5.06 -2.34 -16.73
CA TRP A 573 5.95 -2.76 -15.63
C TRP A 573 7.12 -1.80 -15.43
N LEU A 574 7.70 -1.31 -16.53
CA LEU A 574 8.82 -0.38 -16.46
C LEU A 574 8.42 0.94 -15.75
N GLY A 575 7.24 1.46 -16.09
CA GLY A 575 6.69 2.72 -15.56
C GLY A 575 5.89 2.59 -14.25
N TRP A 576 5.89 1.41 -13.61
CA TRP A 576 5.29 1.20 -12.30
C TRP A 576 6.25 1.68 -11.20
N PRO A 577 5.76 2.36 -10.13
CA PRO A 577 6.63 2.91 -9.09
C PRO A 577 7.42 1.82 -8.34
N GLU A 578 6.83 0.64 -8.12
CA GLU A 578 7.46 -0.49 -7.44
C GLU A 578 7.70 -1.65 -8.40
N ASN A 579 8.79 -1.56 -9.17
CA ASN A 579 9.14 -2.53 -10.22
C ASN A 579 10.10 -3.64 -9.76
N MET A 580 10.55 -3.62 -8.50
CA MET A 580 11.29 -4.71 -7.90
C MET A 580 10.32 -5.80 -7.42
N PRO A 581 10.56 -7.07 -7.76
CA PRO A 581 9.69 -8.15 -7.33
C PRO A 581 9.80 -8.38 -5.83
N GLU A 582 8.69 -8.77 -5.22
CA GLU A 582 8.55 -9.05 -3.81
C GLU A 582 8.34 -10.55 -3.61
N ARG A 583 9.13 -11.15 -2.73
CA ARG A 583 9.05 -12.58 -2.45
C ARG A 583 8.05 -12.82 -1.33
N TRP A 584 7.06 -13.66 -1.58
CA TRP A 584 6.06 -14.06 -0.58
C TRP A 584 6.29 -15.48 -0.08
N PHE A 585 6.14 -15.66 1.23
CA PHE A 585 6.19 -16.93 1.93
C PHE A 585 4.89 -17.15 2.71
N GLU A 586 4.48 -18.40 2.78
CA GLU A 586 3.35 -18.82 3.59
C GLU A 586 3.81 -19.86 4.59
N TRP A 587 3.32 -19.75 5.82
CA TRP A 587 3.67 -20.64 6.91
C TRP A 587 2.40 -21.22 7.53
N LYS A 588 2.51 -22.44 8.08
CA LYS A 588 1.50 -23.08 8.90
C LYS A 588 2.02 -23.27 10.31
N ASN A 589 1.14 -23.34 11.30
CA ASN A 589 1.51 -23.67 12.67
C ASN A 589 1.24 -25.16 12.92
N ALA A 590 2.28 -25.88 13.31
CA ALA A 590 2.28 -27.32 13.56
C ALA A 590 3.01 -27.68 14.86
N GLY A 591 3.16 -26.73 15.78
CA GLY A 591 3.83 -26.95 17.05
C GLY A 591 3.11 -26.32 18.22
N ASP A 592 3.31 -26.94 19.38
CA ASP A 592 2.70 -26.55 20.64
C ASP A 592 3.70 -25.81 21.51
N LEU A 593 3.61 -24.48 21.55
CA LEU A 593 4.43 -23.65 22.43
C LEU A 593 3.63 -23.23 23.67
N THR A 594 4.08 -23.68 24.84
CA THR A 594 3.47 -23.29 26.12
C THR A 594 3.60 -21.80 26.35
N SER A 595 2.61 -21.19 27.02
CA SER A 595 2.61 -19.75 27.26
C SER A 595 3.82 -19.28 28.08
N GLU A 596 4.27 -20.07 29.05
CA GLU A 596 5.48 -19.79 29.85
C GLU A 596 6.76 -19.79 28.99
N ARG A 597 6.91 -20.82 28.14
CA ARG A 597 8.06 -20.92 27.23
C ARG A 597 8.05 -19.77 26.23
N PHE A 598 6.89 -19.45 25.67
CA PHE A 598 6.70 -18.32 24.77
C PHE A 598 7.15 -17.00 25.42
N GLN A 599 6.71 -16.69 26.64
CA GLN A 599 7.07 -15.46 27.34
C GLN A 599 8.58 -15.34 27.59
N THR A 600 9.22 -16.46 27.94
CA THR A 600 10.68 -16.50 28.08
C THR A 600 11.35 -16.19 26.74
N LEU A 601 10.95 -16.84 25.64
CA LEU A 601 11.56 -16.61 24.34
C LEU A 601 11.30 -15.20 23.80
N LEU A 602 10.09 -14.66 23.99
CA LEU A 602 9.73 -13.31 23.54
C LEU A 602 10.56 -12.24 24.24
N SER A 603 10.71 -12.33 25.57
CA SER A 603 11.53 -11.37 26.33
C SER A 603 13.00 -11.36 25.90
N HIS A 604 13.58 -12.53 25.61
CA HIS A 604 14.92 -12.65 25.05
C HIS A 604 15.01 -12.10 23.62
N GLY A 605 14.05 -12.43 22.75
CA GLY A 605 13.99 -11.93 21.38
C GLY A 605 13.90 -10.40 21.31
N LEU A 606 13.10 -9.79 22.20
CA LEU A 606 12.95 -8.33 22.25
C LEU A 606 14.26 -7.65 22.64
N THR A 607 15.02 -8.30 23.54
CA THR A 607 16.34 -7.82 23.94
C THR A 607 17.35 -7.97 22.80
N ALA A 608 17.31 -9.09 22.06
CA ALA A 608 18.24 -9.36 20.97
C ALA A 608 18.05 -8.38 19.78
N GLU A 609 16.81 -8.13 19.36
CA GLU A 609 16.55 -7.18 18.26
C GLU A 609 16.87 -5.73 18.65
N ALA A 610 16.62 -5.34 19.90
CA ALA A 610 17.01 -4.00 20.40
C ALA A 610 18.53 -3.76 20.40
N VAL A 611 19.35 -4.81 20.54
CA VAL A 611 20.82 -4.75 20.46
C VAL A 611 21.31 -4.81 18.99
N GLY A 612 20.50 -5.38 18.10
CA GLY A 612 20.79 -5.53 16.68
C GLY A 612 20.46 -4.31 15.80
N GLU A 613 19.73 -3.30 16.31
CA GLU A 613 19.52 -2.05 15.59
C GLU A 613 20.85 -1.32 15.37
N PRO A 614 21.30 -1.11 14.12
CA PRO A 614 22.44 -0.25 13.88
C PRO A 614 22.02 1.17 14.26
N GLY A 615 22.67 1.72 15.30
CA GLY A 615 22.48 3.11 15.70
C GLY A 615 22.50 4.04 14.49
N GLU A 616 21.59 5.03 14.50
CA GLU A 616 21.47 6.06 13.47
C GLU A 616 22.85 6.48 12.93
N GLY A 617 23.12 6.14 11.67
CA GLY A 617 24.28 6.64 10.95
C GLY A 617 25.28 5.59 10.48
N LYS A 618 24.90 4.80 9.46
CA LYS A 618 25.78 4.52 8.31
C LYS A 618 24.95 4.44 7.03
N SER A 619 24.69 5.60 6.44
CA SER A 619 24.33 5.70 5.02
C SER A 619 25.56 5.31 4.19
N LEU A 620 25.42 4.30 3.32
CA LEU A 620 26.25 4.18 2.12
C LEU A 620 25.40 4.51 0.90
#